data_AF-A0A1Y1LHZ5-F1
#
_entry.id   AF-A0A1Y1LHZ5-F1
#
_cell.length_a   1.000
_cell.length_b   1.000
_cell.length_c   1.000
_cell.angle_alpha   90.00
_cell.angle_beta   90.00
_cell.angle_gamma   90.00
#
_symmetry.space_group_name_H-M   'P 1'
#
loop_
_entity.id
_entity.type
_entity.pdbx_description
1 polymer ?
#
loop_
_entity_poly.entity_id
_entity_poly.type
_entity_poly.pdbx_seq_one_letter_code
_entity_poly.pdbx_strand_id
1 'polypeptide(L)'
;MDTTDFDDIFLSDIDSQYRSLNINDFQMLAIEIINNEDIKDGTALCFQVFYRCMSRSIREKTFEGQYTELPTILSCILHLRKVLKFNSSLFFSYLTEEFLTLPIEILWWLHKHNITNFVHYCCFSKYMTLSASLLRYIEAKKQHSIFVYDRIVPDLIAELLRHAYTPPSLFHLHYRVEWESFCSKVLYDMVDSILSAVFLDSSCSYLNVFNHVQNLDRQLPRVVVKDFFRTALKKLMVYNVDEFDIYAAYTYQELWKSSRLSRNLFTFLSEVFRKFCTLHDIMDIMEDCDEKVNWRYTLAAVAVSTNESGSGGEHAKDVTSTLLQQYFKRPKPLNLVKCLLFARQIYMEEKAKIDYSAWYSTTFGSRSNFKRKCSETKFKLLMSTLIELVQYESKDYLKVQHSLSLDAPLMCNYLIHNYKSLCRARLQELDKSPSVNYCNVKVNILHMMTESVRIGRPSAILVNIMKNQTEQFQCIVLPQLMINTEPYLTVKQMLVDGKYISLDKINDVNLELAQIIEDDDDNLY
;
A
#
# COMPACT_ATOMS: atom_id res chain seq x y z
N MET A 1 -39.15 -40.89 9.11
CA MET A 1 -39.95 -40.39 10.24
C MET A 1 -39.34 -39.08 10.62
N ASP A 2 -40.15 -38.06 10.47
CA ASP A 2 -39.79 -36.66 10.30
C ASP A 2 -39.10 -36.06 11.53
N THR A 3 -37.92 -35.47 11.31
CA THR A 3 -37.21 -34.65 12.30
C THR A 3 -37.55 -33.16 12.16
N THR A 4 -38.49 -32.80 11.29
CA THR A 4 -38.84 -31.41 10.97
C THR A 4 -39.95 -30.84 11.86
N ASP A 5 -40.75 -31.67 12.54
CA ASP A 5 -41.88 -31.17 13.34
C ASP A 5 -41.52 -30.85 14.82
N PHE A 6 -40.34 -31.26 15.29
CA PHE A 6 -39.91 -30.98 16.68
C PHE A 6 -39.12 -29.68 16.82
N ASP A 7 -38.43 -29.20 15.77
CA ASP A 7 -37.59 -28.00 15.84
C ASP A 7 -38.39 -26.69 15.67
N ASP A 8 -39.43 -26.67 14.80
CA ASP A 8 -40.23 -25.47 14.53
C ASP A 8 -41.27 -25.15 15.63
N ILE A 9 -41.78 -26.17 16.32
CA ILE A 9 -42.72 -26.01 17.44
C ILE A 9 -41.95 -25.57 18.70
N PHE A 10 -40.72 -26.04 18.91
CA PHE A 10 -39.90 -25.60 20.03
C PHE A 10 -39.46 -24.14 19.86
N LEU A 11 -39.03 -23.71 18.68
CA LEU A 11 -38.51 -22.35 18.49
C LEU A 11 -39.59 -21.25 18.66
N SER A 12 -40.85 -21.52 18.29
CA SER A 12 -41.93 -20.53 18.40
C SER A 12 -42.55 -20.42 19.81
N ASP A 13 -42.64 -21.51 20.57
CA ASP A 13 -43.12 -21.49 21.97
C ASP A 13 -42.04 -21.01 22.96
N ILE A 14 -40.77 -21.34 22.71
CA ILE A 14 -39.62 -20.88 23.49
C ILE A 14 -39.47 -19.36 23.38
N ASP A 15 -39.73 -18.78 22.20
CA ASP A 15 -39.58 -17.34 21.99
C ASP A 15 -40.52 -16.49 22.87
N SER A 16 -41.60 -17.06 23.43
CA SER A 16 -42.49 -16.37 24.37
C SER A 16 -42.07 -16.54 25.84
N GLN A 17 -41.56 -17.71 26.24
CA GLN A 17 -41.23 -18.03 27.63
C GLN A 17 -39.88 -17.47 28.08
N TYR A 18 -38.92 -17.30 27.16
CA TYR A 18 -37.55 -16.93 27.52
C TYR A 18 -37.23 -15.44 27.29
N ARG A 19 -38.25 -14.63 26.95
CA ARG A 19 -38.19 -13.16 26.87
C ARG A 19 -37.95 -12.45 28.20
N SER A 20 -37.94 -13.15 29.33
CA SER A 20 -37.66 -12.58 30.66
C SER A 20 -36.32 -12.99 31.27
N LEU A 21 -35.64 -14.01 30.73
CA LEU A 21 -34.35 -14.50 31.27
C LEU A 21 -33.27 -13.42 31.36
N ASN A 22 -32.70 -13.26 32.55
CA ASN A 22 -31.45 -12.55 32.78
C ASN A 22 -30.27 -13.55 32.84
N ILE A 23 -29.05 -13.05 33.01
CA ILE A 23 -27.83 -13.89 33.05
C ILE A 23 -27.82 -14.92 34.18
N ASN A 24 -28.43 -14.61 35.32
CA ASN A 24 -28.52 -15.54 36.46
C ASN A 24 -29.51 -16.67 36.15
N ASP A 25 -30.62 -16.35 35.47
CA ASP A 25 -31.58 -17.35 35.01
C ASP A 25 -30.92 -18.30 33.98
N PHE A 26 -30.05 -17.77 33.11
CA PHE A 26 -29.26 -18.58 32.19
C PHE A 26 -28.27 -19.50 32.91
N GLN A 27 -27.57 -19.01 33.94
CA GLN A 27 -26.68 -19.86 34.73
C GLN A 27 -27.44 -21.01 35.40
N MET A 28 -28.61 -20.71 35.96
CA MET A 28 -29.48 -21.72 36.58
C MET A 28 -29.98 -22.75 35.55
N LEU A 29 -30.45 -22.30 34.39
CA LEU A 29 -30.90 -23.17 33.31
C LEU A 29 -29.74 -24.00 32.73
N ALA A 30 -28.55 -23.43 32.61
CA ALA A 30 -27.37 -24.17 32.18
C ALA A 30 -27.06 -25.29 33.18
N ILE A 31 -27.10 -25.01 34.49
CA ILE A 31 -26.92 -26.02 35.55
C ILE A 31 -28.00 -27.11 35.47
N GLU A 32 -29.26 -26.73 35.23
CA GLU A 32 -30.36 -27.68 35.06
C GLU A 32 -30.16 -28.57 33.84
N ILE A 33 -29.79 -28.00 32.69
CA ILE A 33 -29.45 -28.75 31.47
C ILE A 33 -28.29 -29.71 31.73
N ILE A 34 -27.26 -29.27 32.45
CA ILE A 34 -26.10 -30.10 32.78
C ILE A 34 -26.54 -31.32 33.59
N ASN A 35 -27.36 -31.11 34.62
CA ASN A 35 -27.77 -32.14 35.57
C ASN A 35 -28.90 -33.06 35.06
N ASN A 36 -29.64 -32.64 34.03
CA ASN A 36 -30.76 -33.41 33.49
C ASN A 36 -30.30 -34.40 32.40
N GLU A 37 -30.39 -35.71 32.65
CA GLU A 37 -29.95 -36.76 31.72
C GLU A 37 -30.81 -36.84 30.44
N ASP A 38 -32.05 -36.36 30.46
CA ASP A 38 -32.98 -36.43 29.33
C ASP A 38 -32.67 -35.37 28.25
N ILE A 39 -31.97 -34.29 28.62
CA ILE A 39 -31.63 -33.21 27.71
C ILE A 39 -30.34 -33.55 26.95
N LYS A 40 -30.48 -33.84 25.66
CA LYS A 40 -29.37 -34.24 24.78
C LYS A 40 -28.64 -33.06 24.14
N ASP A 41 -29.31 -31.93 23.92
CA ASP A 41 -28.71 -30.75 23.29
C ASP A 41 -29.30 -29.46 23.87
N GLY A 42 -28.43 -28.60 24.44
CA GLY A 42 -28.78 -27.27 24.96
C GLY A 42 -28.44 -26.12 24.01
N THR A 43 -28.07 -26.42 22.75
CA THR A 43 -27.53 -25.43 21.80
C THR A 43 -28.51 -24.31 21.47
N ALA A 44 -29.79 -24.62 21.21
CA ALA A 44 -30.80 -23.62 20.89
C ALA A 44 -31.02 -22.63 22.03
N LEU A 45 -31.05 -23.10 23.29
CA LEU A 45 -31.17 -22.22 24.45
C LEU A 45 -29.93 -21.33 24.62
N CYS A 46 -28.73 -21.89 24.43
CA CYS A 46 -27.49 -21.11 24.45
C CYS A 46 -27.52 -20.01 23.39
N PHE A 47 -28.00 -20.34 22.20
CA PHE A 47 -28.16 -19.38 21.11
C PHE A 47 -29.12 -18.27 21.49
N GLN A 48 -30.30 -18.57 22.03
CA GLN A 48 -31.28 -17.54 22.36
C GLN A 48 -30.80 -16.58 23.46
N VAL A 49 -30.15 -17.09 24.50
CA VAL A 49 -29.60 -16.22 25.55
C VAL A 49 -28.45 -15.38 25.01
N PHE A 50 -27.55 -15.99 24.23
CA PHE A 50 -26.49 -15.27 23.55
C PHE A 50 -27.06 -14.18 22.62
N TYR A 51 -28.02 -14.53 21.78
CA TYR A 51 -28.72 -13.60 20.89
C TYR A 51 -29.33 -12.47 21.69
N ARG A 52 -30.00 -12.73 22.80
CA ARG A 52 -30.65 -11.67 23.58
C ARG A 52 -29.65 -10.72 24.24
N CYS A 53 -28.65 -11.25 24.95
CA CYS A 53 -27.61 -10.45 25.60
C CYS A 53 -26.83 -9.62 24.57
N MET A 54 -26.62 -10.17 23.37
CA MET A 54 -25.75 -9.55 22.37
C MET A 54 -26.51 -8.78 21.28
N SER A 55 -27.80 -9.04 21.05
CA SER A 55 -28.59 -8.44 19.95
C SER A 55 -28.64 -6.93 20.03
N ARG A 56 -28.73 -6.37 21.24
CA ARG A 56 -28.68 -4.92 21.45
C ARG A 56 -27.32 -4.36 21.02
N SER A 57 -26.23 -4.94 21.51
CA SER A 57 -24.86 -4.52 21.17
C SER A 57 -24.52 -4.76 19.69
N ILE A 58 -25.02 -5.86 19.10
CA ILE A 58 -24.83 -6.20 17.68
C ILE A 58 -25.62 -5.25 16.77
N ARG A 59 -26.87 -4.90 17.12
CA ARG A 59 -27.72 -3.97 16.34
C ARG A 59 -27.26 -2.52 16.48
N GLU A 60 -26.86 -2.11 17.67
CA GLU A 60 -26.40 -0.74 17.93
C GLU A 60 -24.96 -0.49 17.43
N LYS A 61 -24.19 -1.54 17.09
CA LYS A 61 -22.76 -1.46 16.71
C LYS A 61 -21.93 -0.62 17.69
N THR A 62 -22.33 -0.60 18.95
CA THR A 62 -21.75 0.23 20.00
C THR A 62 -20.56 -0.51 20.62
N PHE A 63 -19.41 0.17 20.66
CA PHE A 63 -18.10 -0.42 20.90
C PHE A 63 -17.63 -0.41 22.37
N GLU A 64 -18.38 0.20 23.31
CA GLU A 64 -17.96 0.32 24.71
C GLU A 64 -18.99 -0.28 25.69
N GLY A 65 -18.50 -1.16 26.57
CA GLY A 65 -19.07 -1.38 27.90
C GLY A 65 -20.17 -2.45 28.06
N GLN A 66 -20.76 -2.98 26.99
CA GLN A 66 -21.92 -3.89 27.11
C GLN A 66 -21.57 -5.39 27.19
N TYR A 67 -20.31 -5.77 27.02
CA TYR A 67 -19.91 -7.20 27.07
C TYR A 67 -19.54 -7.70 28.48
N THR A 68 -20.00 -7.06 29.55
CA THR A 68 -19.78 -7.54 30.93
C THR A 68 -20.33 -8.96 31.13
N GLU A 69 -21.38 -9.30 30.39
CA GLU A 69 -22.06 -10.59 30.44
C GLU A 69 -21.38 -11.66 29.58
N LEU A 70 -20.58 -11.25 28.59
CA LEU A 70 -20.00 -12.16 27.60
C LEU A 70 -19.09 -13.23 28.24
N PRO A 71 -18.13 -12.92 29.15
CA PRO A 71 -17.31 -13.94 29.80
C PRO A 71 -18.13 -15.01 30.53
N THR A 72 -19.21 -14.58 31.18
CA THR A 72 -20.12 -15.47 31.92
C THR A 72 -20.88 -16.39 30.96
N ILE A 73 -21.41 -15.84 29.87
CA ILE A 73 -22.09 -16.63 28.83
C ILE A 73 -21.14 -17.66 28.22
N LEU A 74 -19.92 -17.23 27.85
CA LEU A 74 -18.89 -18.12 27.29
C LEU A 74 -18.51 -19.23 28.27
N SER A 75 -18.43 -18.95 29.57
CA SER A 75 -18.13 -19.97 30.58
C SER A 75 -19.22 -21.05 30.68
N CYS A 76 -20.49 -20.68 30.52
CA CYS A 76 -21.62 -21.62 30.52
C CYS A 76 -21.60 -22.49 29.25
N ILE A 77 -21.39 -21.88 28.08
CA ILE A 77 -21.28 -22.61 26.81
C ILE A 77 -20.11 -23.61 26.87
N LEU A 78 -18.97 -23.20 27.43
CA LEU A 78 -17.83 -24.09 27.64
C LEU A 78 -18.14 -25.27 28.56
N HIS A 79 -18.94 -25.06 29.60
CA HIS A 79 -19.34 -26.13 30.50
C HIS A 79 -20.28 -27.12 29.79
N LEU A 80 -21.27 -26.62 29.06
CA LEU A 80 -22.18 -27.45 28.26
C LEU A 80 -21.44 -28.27 27.20
N ARG A 81 -20.43 -27.67 26.57
CA ARG A 81 -19.55 -28.39 25.64
C ARG A 81 -18.76 -29.51 26.29
N LYS A 82 -18.24 -29.31 27.52
CA LYS A 82 -17.54 -30.36 28.26
C LYS A 82 -18.44 -31.56 28.58
N VAL A 83 -19.74 -31.31 28.78
CA VAL A 83 -20.76 -32.34 29.07
C VAL A 83 -21.39 -32.89 27.77
N LEU A 84 -20.88 -32.52 26.59
CA LEU A 84 -21.36 -32.95 25.27
C LEU A 84 -22.82 -32.57 24.96
N LYS A 85 -23.36 -31.54 25.65
CA LYS A 85 -24.72 -31.02 25.45
C LYS A 85 -24.73 -29.72 24.63
N PHE A 86 -23.68 -29.49 23.83
CA PHE A 86 -23.55 -28.30 22.99
C PHE A 86 -22.91 -28.67 21.64
N ASN A 87 -23.54 -28.22 20.57
CA ASN A 87 -23.12 -28.42 19.19
C ASN A 87 -22.68 -27.09 18.57
N SER A 88 -21.37 -26.93 18.41
CA SER A 88 -20.75 -25.73 17.82
C SER A 88 -21.26 -25.41 16.41
N SER A 89 -21.54 -26.43 15.58
CA SER A 89 -21.99 -26.23 14.20
C SER A 89 -23.42 -25.70 14.15
N LEU A 90 -24.30 -26.25 14.98
CA LEU A 90 -25.69 -25.83 15.09
C LEU A 90 -25.82 -24.44 15.73
N PHE A 91 -25.01 -24.15 16.76
CA PHE A 91 -24.93 -22.80 17.33
C PHE A 91 -24.55 -21.77 16.27
N PHE A 92 -23.64 -22.16 15.38
CA PHE A 92 -23.14 -21.27 14.34
C PHE A 92 -24.12 -21.10 13.18
N SER A 93 -24.87 -22.14 12.78
CA SER A 93 -25.94 -21.99 11.79
C SER A 93 -26.97 -20.97 12.26
N TYR A 94 -27.40 -21.06 13.53
CA TYR A 94 -28.31 -20.06 14.12
C TYR A 94 -27.73 -18.64 14.12
N LEU A 95 -26.45 -18.48 14.45
CA LEU A 95 -25.78 -17.18 14.39
C LEU A 95 -25.76 -16.60 12.97
N THR A 96 -25.55 -17.43 11.96
CA THR A 96 -25.43 -16.98 10.56
C THR A 96 -26.78 -16.73 9.89
N GLU A 97 -27.84 -17.41 10.33
CA GLU A 97 -29.21 -17.16 9.88
C GLU A 97 -29.73 -15.82 10.41
N GLU A 98 -29.46 -15.53 11.68
CA GLU A 98 -29.96 -14.32 12.36
C GLU A 98 -29.07 -13.08 12.15
N PHE A 99 -27.75 -13.25 12.07
CA PHE A 99 -26.81 -12.14 11.91
C PHE A 99 -26.07 -12.19 10.56
N LEU A 100 -26.33 -11.20 9.72
CA LEU A 100 -25.58 -10.98 8.47
C LEU A 100 -24.08 -10.73 8.70
N THR A 101 -23.71 -10.05 9.80
CA THR A 101 -22.31 -9.78 10.19
C THR A 101 -22.15 -9.72 11.70
N LEU A 102 -21.18 -10.45 12.25
CA LEU A 102 -20.83 -10.37 13.67
C LEU A 102 -19.77 -9.28 13.92
N PRO A 103 -19.87 -8.51 15.01
CA PRO A 103 -18.78 -7.69 15.53
C PRO A 103 -17.49 -8.50 15.73
N ILE A 104 -16.34 -7.88 15.45
CA ILE A 104 -15.03 -8.55 15.46
C ILE A 104 -14.67 -9.07 16.85
N GLU A 105 -15.08 -8.36 17.90
CA GLU A 105 -14.81 -8.73 19.28
C GLU A 105 -15.52 -10.01 19.65
N ILE A 106 -16.79 -10.13 19.26
CA ILE A 106 -17.59 -11.33 19.50
C ILE A 106 -16.98 -12.50 18.75
N LEU A 107 -16.63 -12.29 17.48
CA LEU A 107 -15.99 -13.31 16.66
C LEU A 107 -14.65 -13.78 17.28
N TRP A 108 -13.84 -12.84 17.77
CA TRP A 108 -12.58 -13.15 18.44
C TRP A 108 -12.79 -13.91 19.76
N TRP A 109 -13.76 -13.52 20.58
CA TRP A 109 -14.06 -14.23 21.84
C TRP A 109 -14.54 -15.66 21.58
N LEU A 110 -15.44 -15.86 20.61
CA LEU A 110 -15.90 -17.20 20.22
C LEU A 110 -14.73 -18.07 19.74
N HIS A 111 -13.82 -17.50 18.94
CA HIS A 111 -12.60 -18.16 18.50
C HIS A 111 -11.66 -18.50 19.66
N LYS A 112 -11.37 -17.55 20.55
CA LYS A 112 -10.41 -17.71 21.64
C LYS A 112 -10.83 -18.79 22.63
N HIS A 113 -12.13 -18.94 22.85
CA HIS A 113 -12.70 -19.98 23.71
C HIS A 113 -12.99 -21.29 22.95
N ASN A 114 -12.54 -21.42 21.71
CA ASN A 114 -12.76 -22.58 20.84
C ASN A 114 -14.25 -22.92 20.61
N ILE A 115 -15.19 -22.04 20.91
CA ILE A 115 -16.63 -22.32 20.75
C ILE A 115 -16.95 -22.49 19.28
N THR A 116 -16.44 -21.59 18.45
CA THR A 116 -16.35 -21.70 17.00
C THR A 116 -14.92 -21.33 16.58
N ASN A 117 -14.50 -21.65 15.37
CA ASN A 117 -13.23 -21.15 14.84
C ASN A 117 -13.50 -20.21 13.65
N PHE A 118 -12.51 -19.40 13.28
CA PHE A 118 -12.66 -18.50 12.12
C PHE A 118 -12.95 -19.26 10.82
N VAL A 119 -12.45 -20.49 10.70
CA VAL A 119 -12.69 -21.34 9.53
C VAL A 119 -14.17 -21.67 9.35
N HIS A 120 -14.86 -22.04 10.44
CA HIS A 120 -16.31 -22.22 10.46
C HIS A 120 -17.01 -20.92 10.11
N TYR A 121 -16.53 -19.77 10.58
CA TYR A 121 -17.11 -18.48 10.18
C TYR A 121 -17.11 -18.24 8.66
N CYS A 122 -16.04 -18.64 7.99
CA CYS A 122 -15.89 -18.44 6.55
C CYS A 122 -16.83 -19.28 5.70
N CYS A 123 -17.21 -20.47 6.17
CA CYS A 123 -18.07 -21.36 5.41
C CYS A 123 -19.52 -20.88 5.33
N PHE A 124 -19.95 -20.03 6.27
CA PHE A 124 -21.31 -19.53 6.31
C PHE A 124 -21.43 -18.03 6.01
N SER A 125 -20.35 -17.24 6.16
CA SER A 125 -20.40 -15.81 5.83
C SER A 125 -20.34 -15.60 4.31
N LYS A 126 -21.42 -15.08 3.72
CA LYS A 126 -21.37 -14.50 2.36
C LYS A 126 -20.42 -13.30 2.40
N TYR A 127 -19.26 -13.45 1.77
CA TYR A 127 -18.18 -12.46 1.71
C TYR A 127 -18.65 -11.04 1.37
N MET A 128 -18.30 -10.05 2.22
CA MET A 128 -17.83 -8.72 1.78
C MET A 128 -17.32 -7.79 2.90
N THR A 129 -17.28 -8.19 4.17
CA THR A 129 -17.22 -7.21 5.27
C THR A 129 -16.09 -7.36 6.27
N LEU A 130 -15.29 -8.45 6.29
CA LEU A 130 -14.28 -8.61 7.36
C LEU A 130 -13.10 -7.64 7.23
N SER A 131 -12.54 -7.46 6.03
CA SER A 131 -11.45 -6.50 5.78
C SER A 131 -11.88 -5.07 6.17
N ALA A 132 -13.04 -4.62 5.68
CA ALA A 132 -13.60 -3.31 6.00
C ALA A 132 -13.94 -3.16 7.50
N SER A 133 -14.50 -4.19 8.14
CA SER A 133 -14.80 -4.16 9.58
C SER A 133 -13.53 -4.09 10.41
N LEU A 134 -12.47 -4.81 10.01
CA LEU A 134 -11.19 -4.81 10.72
C LEU A 134 -10.49 -3.47 10.58
N LEU A 135 -10.50 -2.87 9.39
CA LEU A 135 -9.94 -1.54 9.17
C LEU A 135 -10.69 -0.47 9.98
N ARG A 136 -12.03 -0.52 10.01
CA ARG A 136 -12.85 0.37 10.86
C ARG A 136 -12.56 0.17 12.35
N TYR A 137 -12.40 -1.08 12.77
CA TYR A 137 -12.03 -1.40 14.16
C TYR A 137 -10.64 -0.84 14.53
N ILE A 138 -9.69 -0.92 13.61
CA ILE A 138 -8.34 -0.35 13.80
C ILE A 138 -8.38 1.18 13.86
N GLU A 139 -9.21 1.81 13.03
CA GLU A 139 -9.42 3.26 13.02
C GLU A 139 -10.10 3.77 14.31
N ALA A 140 -11.07 3.03 14.82
CA ALA A 140 -11.79 3.35 16.05
C ALA A 140 -10.98 3.14 17.34
N LYS A 141 -9.65 2.94 17.26
CA LYS A 141 -8.74 2.72 18.42
C LYS A 141 -9.01 3.60 19.63
N LYS A 142 -9.34 4.88 19.44
CA LYS A 142 -9.60 5.84 20.54
C LYS A 142 -10.85 5.52 21.36
N GLN A 143 -11.78 4.74 20.81
CA GLN A 143 -13.07 4.36 21.39
C GLN A 143 -13.05 2.94 21.97
N HIS A 144 -11.89 2.29 22.05
CA HIS A 144 -11.77 0.94 22.56
C HIS A 144 -10.97 0.91 23.85
N SER A 145 -11.36 0.02 24.77
CA SER A 145 -10.48 -0.37 25.88
C SER A 145 -9.16 -0.87 25.31
N ILE A 146 -8.07 -0.17 25.67
CA ILE A 146 -6.71 -0.43 25.18
C ILE A 146 -6.35 -1.92 25.31
N PHE A 147 -6.74 -2.54 26.44
CA PHE A 147 -6.45 -3.95 26.73
C PHE A 147 -7.11 -4.94 25.76
N VAL A 148 -8.35 -4.65 25.34
CA VAL A 148 -9.12 -5.53 24.45
C VAL A 148 -8.63 -5.35 23.01
N TYR A 149 -8.42 -4.10 22.59
CA TYR A 149 -7.88 -3.75 21.28
C TYR A 149 -6.49 -4.36 21.01
N ASP A 150 -5.56 -4.21 21.97
CA ASP A 150 -4.17 -4.69 21.84
C ASP A 150 -4.05 -6.23 21.82
N ARG A 151 -5.13 -6.96 22.11
CA ARG A 151 -5.19 -8.43 22.00
C ARG A 151 -5.92 -8.89 20.75
N ILE A 152 -7.06 -8.29 20.43
CA ILE A 152 -7.91 -8.73 19.31
C ILE A 152 -7.21 -8.54 17.98
N VAL A 153 -6.68 -7.33 17.72
CA VAL A 153 -6.12 -6.99 16.40
C VAL A 153 -4.91 -7.87 16.07
N PRO A 154 -3.90 -8.01 16.96
CA PRO A 154 -2.75 -8.85 16.68
C PRO A 154 -3.13 -10.33 16.53
N ASP A 155 -3.99 -10.88 17.39
CA ASP A 155 -4.41 -12.29 17.31
C ASP A 155 -5.10 -12.60 15.97
N LEU A 156 -6.01 -11.73 15.54
CA LEU A 156 -6.78 -11.93 14.30
C LEU A 156 -5.89 -11.77 13.06
N ILE A 157 -5.04 -10.73 13.01
CA ILE A 157 -4.05 -10.57 11.94
C ILE A 157 -3.09 -11.76 11.90
N ALA A 158 -2.66 -12.25 13.07
CA ALA A 158 -1.76 -13.40 13.13
C ALA A 158 -2.38 -14.67 12.55
N GLU A 159 -3.66 -14.90 12.81
CA GLU A 159 -4.39 -16.03 12.24
C GLU A 159 -4.53 -15.91 10.72
N LEU A 160 -4.92 -14.72 10.22
CA LEU A 160 -5.02 -14.48 8.77
C LEU A 160 -3.67 -14.69 8.07
N LEU A 161 -2.58 -14.17 8.64
CA LEU A 161 -1.23 -14.32 8.07
C LEU A 161 -0.76 -15.77 8.10
N ARG A 162 -0.99 -16.48 9.21
CA ARG A 162 -0.61 -17.89 9.37
C ARG A 162 -1.25 -18.73 8.28
N HIS A 163 -2.52 -18.52 7.98
CA HIS A 163 -3.21 -19.32 6.97
C HIS A 163 -2.98 -18.83 5.55
N ALA A 164 -2.77 -17.53 5.31
CA ALA A 164 -2.50 -17.03 3.96
C ALA A 164 -1.10 -17.38 3.42
N TYR A 165 -0.08 -17.48 4.29
CA TYR A 165 1.33 -17.56 3.86
C TYR A 165 2.12 -18.76 4.42
N THR A 166 1.53 -19.62 5.26
CA THR A 166 2.24 -20.83 5.72
C THR A 166 2.08 -21.96 4.69
N PRO A 167 3.18 -22.64 4.30
CA PRO A 167 3.10 -23.73 3.33
C PRO A 167 2.15 -24.85 3.77
N PRO A 168 1.53 -25.57 2.81
CA PRO A 168 0.63 -26.68 3.12
C PRO A 168 1.35 -27.83 3.82
N SER A 169 1.14 -27.97 5.14
CA SER A 169 1.32 -29.24 5.86
C SER A 169 0.27 -30.27 5.41
N LEU A 170 0.70 -31.52 5.24
CA LEU A 170 0.02 -32.62 4.52
C LEU A 170 -1.34 -33.11 5.07
N PHE A 171 -1.98 -32.41 6.02
CA PHE A 171 -3.20 -32.91 6.66
C PHE A 171 -4.38 -31.93 6.47
N HIS A 172 -5.45 -32.44 5.84
CA HIS A 172 -6.76 -31.84 5.55
C HIS A 172 -6.82 -30.84 4.37
N LEU A 173 -6.97 -31.36 3.15
CA LEU A 173 -6.84 -30.60 1.89
C LEU A 173 -8.04 -29.72 1.49
N HIS A 174 -9.30 -30.17 1.64
CA HIS A 174 -10.42 -29.42 1.03
C HIS A 174 -10.86 -28.17 1.81
N TYR A 175 -11.14 -28.33 3.10
CA TYR A 175 -11.59 -27.22 3.96
C TYR A 175 -10.50 -26.15 4.17
N ARG A 176 -9.24 -26.55 4.03
CA ARG A 176 -8.09 -25.67 4.16
C ARG A 176 -7.97 -24.71 2.97
N VAL A 177 -8.15 -25.18 1.74
CA VAL A 177 -7.96 -24.34 0.53
C VAL A 177 -8.95 -23.17 0.50
N GLU A 178 -10.21 -23.38 0.88
CA GLU A 178 -11.21 -22.32 0.96
C GLU A 178 -10.83 -21.26 2.01
N TRP A 179 -10.29 -21.69 3.15
CA TRP A 179 -9.84 -20.81 4.23
C TRP A 179 -8.56 -20.05 3.90
N GLU A 180 -7.57 -20.69 3.26
CA GLU A 180 -6.36 -20.02 2.78
C GLU A 180 -6.70 -18.95 1.75
N SER A 181 -7.60 -19.28 0.82
CA SER A 181 -8.15 -18.34 -0.17
C SER A 181 -8.90 -17.19 0.52
N PHE A 182 -9.75 -17.49 1.51
CA PHE A 182 -10.44 -16.48 2.33
C PHE A 182 -9.43 -15.52 2.98
N CYS A 183 -8.44 -16.05 3.71
CA CYS A 183 -7.45 -15.26 4.43
C CYS A 183 -6.65 -14.37 3.48
N SER A 184 -6.19 -14.96 2.37
CA SER A 184 -5.46 -14.25 1.33
C SER A 184 -6.29 -13.12 0.76
N LYS A 185 -7.59 -13.36 0.49
CA LYS A 185 -8.51 -12.34 -0.03
C LYS A 185 -8.74 -11.21 0.96
N VAL A 186 -8.96 -11.51 2.24
CA VAL A 186 -9.13 -10.49 3.28
C VAL A 186 -7.89 -9.60 3.40
N LEU A 187 -6.70 -10.19 3.47
CA LEU A 187 -5.45 -9.45 3.55
C LEU A 187 -5.19 -8.64 2.27
N TYR A 188 -5.52 -9.20 1.10
CA TYR A 188 -5.42 -8.52 -0.18
C TYR A 188 -6.32 -7.27 -0.23
N ASP A 189 -7.58 -7.39 0.17
CA ASP A 189 -8.56 -6.29 0.19
C ASP A 189 -8.20 -5.23 1.24
N MET A 190 -7.60 -5.64 2.37
CA MET A 190 -7.05 -4.70 3.36
C MET A 190 -5.92 -3.87 2.75
N VAL A 191 -4.97 -4.53 2.06
CA VAL A 191 -3.88 -3.83 1.38
C VAL A 191 -4.42 -2.89 0.29
N ASP A 192 -5.44 -3.29 -0.47
CA ASP A 192 -6.07 -2.40 -1.46
C ASP A 192 -6.66 -1.16 -0.81
N SER A 193 -7.38 -1.32 0.30
CA SER A 193 -7.97 -0.21 1.03
C SER A 193 -6.90 0.75 1.59
N ILE A 194 -5.78 0.20 2.08
CA ILE A 194 -4.63 0.98 2.53
C ILE A 194 -4.01 1.75 1.35
N LEU A 195 -3.78 1.08 0.22
CA LEU A 195 -3.20 1.70 -0.97
C LEU A 195 -4.11 2.78 -1.55
N SER A 196 -5.42 2.56 -1.63
CA SER A 196 -6.38 3.59 -2.03
C SER A 196 -6.29 4.83 -1.14
N ALA A 197 -6.17 4.66 0.18
CA ALA A 197 -5.98 5.78 1.11
C ALA A 197 -4.60 6.45 0.97
N VAL A 198 -3.55 5.69 0.63
CA VAL A 198 -2.22 6.24 0.32
C VAL A 198 -2.29 7.10 -0.94
N PHE A 199 -2.96 6.65 -2.00
CA PHE A 199 -3.06 7.39 -3.27
C PHE A 199 -3.96 8.63 -3.16
N LEU A 200 -5.00 8.59 -2.33
CA LEU A 200 -5.89 9.72 -2.07
C LEU A 200 -5.32 10.76 -1.08
N ASP A 201 -4.13 10.51 -0.50
CA ASP A 201 -3.52 11.35 0.54
C ASP A 201 -4.48 11.68 1.72
N SER A 202 -5.48 10.82 1.96
CA SER A 202 -6.42 10.98 3.05
C SER A 202 -5.78 10.61 4.40
N SER A 203 -6.36 11.04 5.52
CA SER A 203 -5.87 10.64 6.84
C SER A 203 -5.96 9.10 7.00
N CYS A 204 -4.86 8.40 6.76
CA CYS A 204 -4.85 6.93 6.71
C CYS A 204 -4.47 6.34 8.07
N SER A 205 -5.44 6.31 8.99
CA SER A 205 -5.33 5.61 10.27
C SER A 205 -5.06 4.09 10.09
N TYR A 206 -5.39 3.55 8.90
CA TYR A 206 -5.18 2.16 8.51
C TYR A 206 -3.71 1.74 8.43
N LEU A 207 -2.75 2.67 8.30
CA LEU A 207 -1.32 2.34 8.33
C LEU A 207 -0.88 1.73 9.68
N ASN A 208 -1.67 1.93 10.74
CA ASN A 208 -1.46 1.26 12.03
C ASN A 208 -1.53 -0.27 11.94
N VAL A 209 -2.17 -0.84 10.92
CA VAL A 209 -2.16 -2.29 10.65
C VAL A 209 -0.72 -2.80 10.59
N PHE A 210 0.19 -2.07 9.94
CA PHE A 210 1.57 -2.51 9.79
C PHE A 210 2.34 -2.51 11.10
N ASN A 211 2.07 -1.56 12.00
CA ASN A 211 2.64 -1.58 13.34
C ASN A 211 2.23 -2.85 14.11
N HIS A 212 0.97 -3.27 13.98
CA HIS A 212 0.50 -4.53 14.57
C HIS A 212 1.18 -5.74 13.93
N VAL A 213 1.24 -5.81 12.59
CA VAL A 213 1.89 -6.89 11.85
C VAL A 213 3.38 -7.03 12.23
N GLN A 214 4.10 -5.92 12.35
CA GLN A 214 5.52 -5.96 12.71
C GLN A 214 5.78 -6.45 14.14
N ASN A 215 4.81 -6.31 15.04
CA ASN A 215 4.91 -6.79 16.41
C ASN A 215 4.63 -8.30 16.54
N LEU A 216 4.17 -8.95 15.46
CA LEU A 216 3.90 -10.39 15.41
C LEU A 216 5.14 -11.25 15.18
N ASP A 217 6.34 -10.66 15.07
CA ASP A 217 7.60 -11.38 14.84
C ASP A 217 7.93 -12.44 15.91
N ARG A 218 7.32 -12.33 17.10
CA ARG A 218 7.42 -13.35 18.17
C ARG A 218 6.43 -14.51 18.03
N GLN A 219 5.36 -14.33 17.26
CA GLN A 219 4.24 -15.27 17.15
C GLN A 219 4.21 -16.00 15.81
N LEU A 220 4.82 -15.42 14.76
CA LEU A 220 4.83 -15.96 13.41
C LEU A 220 6.26 -16.07 12.89
N PRO A 221 6.55 -17.05 12.01
CA PRO A 221 7.82 -17.09 11.29
C PRO A 221 8.06 -15.81 10.51
N ARG A 222 9.29 -15.28 10.56
CA ARG A 222 9.67 -14.05 9.85
C ARG A 222 9.36 -14.09 8.34
N VAL A 223 9.42 -15.28 7.73
CA VAL A 223 9.09 -15.49 6.31
C VAL A 223 7.64 -15.15 6.02
N VAL A 224 6.69 -15.59 6.85
CA VAL A 224 5.25 -15.31 6.69
C VAL A 224 4.97 -13.81 6.70
N VAL A 225 5.56 -13.09 7.65
CA VAL A 225 5.38 -11.63 7.76
C VAL A 225 6.06 -10.91 6.59
N LYS A 226 7.23 -11.39 6.17
CA LYS A 226 7.95 -10.86 5.00
C LYS A 226 7.14 -11.02 3.72
N ASP A 227 6.52 -12.18 3.49
CA ASP A 227 5.73 -12.45 2.29
C ASP A 227 4.49 -11.55 2.20
N PHE A 228 3.88 -11.20 3.34
CA PHE A 228 2.82 -10.20 3.38
C PHE A 228 3.31 -8.81 2.94
N PHE A 229 4.42 -8.32 3.50
CA PHE A 229 5.00 -7.03 3.08
C PHE A 229 5.48 -7.04 1.63
N ARG A 230 6.04 -8.17 1.16
CA ARG A 230 6.42 -8.37 -0.25
C ARG A 230 5.19 -8.30 -1.16
N THR A 231 4.07 -8.90 -0.74
CA THR A 231 2.79 -8.81 -1.45
C THR A 231 2.29 -7.37 -1.53
N ALA A 232 2.32 -6.64 -0.42
CA ALA A 232 1.90 -5.25 -0.37
C ALA A 232 2.78 -4.34 -1.26
N LEU A 233 4.09 -4.57 -1.24
CA LEU A 233 5.05 -3.88 -2.11
C LEU A 233 4.81 -4.21 -3.60
N LYS A 234 4.58 -5.49 -3.93
CA LYS A 234 4.24 -5.92 -5.30
C LYS A 234 3.01 -5.20 -5.82
N LYS A 235 1.92 -5.11 -5.03
CA LYS A 235 0.69 -4.41 -5.42
C LYS A 235 0.92 -2.92 -5.68
N LEU A 236 1.72 -2.26 -4.83
CA LEU A 236 2.11 -0.87 -5.07
C LEU A 236 2.90 -0.72 -6.39
N MET A 237 3.86 -1.61 -6.63
CA MET A 237 4.72 -1.56 -7.82
C MET A 237 3.99 -1.86 -9.13
N VAL A 238 2.88 -2.60 -9.11
CA VAL A 238 2.06 -2.88 -10.30
C VAL A 238 0.81 -1.99 -10.39
N TYR A 239 0.69 -0.98 -9.54
CA TYR A 239 -0.40 -0.01 -9.62
C TYR A 239 -0.19 0.91 -10.82
N ASN A 240 -1.18 1.01 -11.71
CA ASN A 240 -1.14 1.84 -12.93
C ASN A 240 0.20 1.69 -13.70
N VAL A 241 0.56 0.46 -14.07
CA VAL A 241 1.86 0.14 -14.73
C VAL A 241 2.16 1.04 -15.93
N ASP A 242 1.13 1.41 -16.69
CA ASP A 242 1.28 2.16 -17.95
C ASP A 242 1.47 3.68 -17.75
N GLU A 243 1.45 4.19 -16.51
CA GLU A 243 1.58 5.64 -16.22
C GLU A 243 3.01 6.15 -16.48
N PHE A 244 4.02 5.39 -16.06
CA PHE A 244 5.43 5.78 -16.19
C PHE A 244 6.30 4.60 -16.60
N ASP A 245 6.82 4.66 -17.82
CA ASP A 245 7.83 3.72 -18.30
C ASP A 245 9.24 4.03 -17.74
N ILE A 246 10.21 3.18 -18.10
CA ILE A 246 11.58 3.30 -17.62
C ILE A 246 12.29 4.57 -18.11
N TYR A 247 11.94 5.09 -19.29
CA TYR A 247 12.58 6.28 -19.87
C TYR A 247 12.00 7.56 -19.29
N ALA A 248 10.69 7.58 -19.05
CA ALA A 248 10.03 8.58 -18.23
C ALA A 248 10.72 8.66 -16.87
N ALA A 249 11.02 7.52 -16.24
CA ALA A 249 11.68 7.49 -14.94
C ALA A 249 13.02 8.25 -14.90
N TYR A 250 13.81 8.26 -15.97
CA TYR A 250 15.04 9.08 -16.07
C TYR A 250 14.77 10.59 -15.98
N THR A 251 13.61 11.02 -16.48
CA THR A 251 13.20 12.42 -16.50
C THR A 251 12.62 12.86 -15.15
N TYR A 252 11.87 11.99 -14.47
CA TYR A 252 11.10 12.32 -13.26
C TYR A 252 11.77 11.95 -11.94
N GLN A 253 12.94 11.30 -11.98
CA GLN A 253 13.61 10.73 -10.81
C GLN A 253 13.74 11.69 -9.60
N GLU A 254 14.03 12.97 -9.88
CA GLU A 254 14.16 14.02 -8.87
C GLU A 254 12.88 14.28 -8.07
N LEU A 255 11.71 13.94 -8.60
CA LEU A 255 10.41 14.10 -7.93
C LEU A 255 10.11 12.95 -6.97
N TRP A 256 10.79 11.81 -7.12
CA TRP A 256 10.50 10.58 -6.39
C TRP A 256 11.56 10.27 -5.32
N LYS A 257 12.31 11.30 -4.91
CA LYS A 257 13.15 11.28 -3.70
C LYS A 257 12.30 11.06 -2.47
N SER A 258 12.85 10.39 -1.47
CA SER A 258 12.16 10.15 -0.19
C SER A 258 11.61 11.44 0.45
N SER A 259 12.37 12.54 0.39
CA SER A 259 12.01 13.86 0.93
C SER A 259 10.87 14.57 0.20
N ARG A 260 10.49 14.09 -1.00
CA ARG A 260 9.43 14.66 -1.83
C ARG A 260 8.19 13.76 -1.94
N LEU A 261 8.23 12.57 -1.34
CA LEU A 261 7.06 11.69 -1.30
C LEU A 261 5.98 12.27 -0.40
N SER A 262 4.72 11.93 -0.70
CA SER A 262 3.63 12.25 0.23
C SER A 262 3.84 11.52 1.55
N ARG A 263 3.32 12.10 2.65
CA ARG A 263 3.48 11.54 4.00
C ARG A 263 2.98 10.09 4.06
N ASN A 264 1.85 9.80 3.43
CA ASN A 264 1.25 8.46 3.46
C ASN A 264 2.11 7.45 2.69
N LEU A 265 2.57 7.79 1.48
CA LEU A 265 3.43 6.91 0.68
C LEU A 265 4.77 6.65 1.38
N PHE A 266 5.39 7.71 1.92
CA PHE A 266 6.61 7.56 2.71
C PHE A 266 6.39 6.66 3.93
N THR A 267 5.30 6.87 4.68
CA THR A 267 4.99 6.05 5.86
C THR A 267 4.75 4.60 5.48
N PHE A 268 3.93 4.33 4.46
CA PHE A 268 3.68 2.99 3.92
C PHE A 268 5.00 2.26 3.57
N LEU A 269 5.85 2.90 2.75
CA LEU A 269 7.12 2.31 2.33
C LEU A 269 8.08 2.13 3.52
N SER A 270 8.09 3.06 4.48
CA SER A 270 8.92 2.95 5.67
C SER A 270 8.52 1.75 6.52
N GLU A 271 7.21 1.51 6.70
CA GLU A 271 6.70 0.32 7.39
C GLU A 271 7.10 -0.98 6.68
N VAL A 272 7.13 -1.00 5.34
CA VAL A 272 7.54 -2.16 4.54
C VAL A 272 9.04 -2.46 4.71
N PHE A 273 9.90 -1.44 4.65
CA PHE A 273 11.36 -1.61 4.64
C PHE A 273 12.03 -1.64 6.01
N ARG A 274 11.34 -1.21 7.09
CA ARG A 274 11.93 -1.13 8.44
C ARG A 274 12.56 -2.43 8.94
N LYS A 275 11.91 -3.57 8.72
CA LYS A 275 12.32 -4.87 9.31
C LYS A 275 12.32 -6.06 8.36
N PHE A 276 11.49 -6.04 7.32
CA PHE A 276 11.15 -7.25 6.56
C PHE A 276 11.65 -7.22 5.12
N CYS A 277 11.33 -6.17 4.36
CA CYS A 277 11.77 -6.03 2.98
C CYS A 277 13.11 -5.30 2.87
N THR A 278 13.81 -5.55 1.77
CA THR A 278 15.10 -4.98 1.41
C THR A 278 15.11 -4.57 -0.07
N LEU A 279 16.18 -3.92 -0.51
CA LEU A 279 16.33 -3.54 -1.92
C LEU A 279 16.39 -4.77 -2.86
N HIS A 280 16.87 -5.92 -2.38
CA HIS A 280 16.82 -7.18 -3.15
C HIS A 280 15.38 -7.65 -3.38
N ASP A 281 14.48 -7.45 -2.42
CA ASP A 281 13.08 -7.83 -2.59
C ASP A 281 12.40 -7.00 -3.70
N ILE A 282 12.81 -5.75 -3.91
CA ILE A 282 12.35 -4.94 -5.06
C ILE A 282 12.79 -5.61 -6.37
N MET A 283 14.05 -6.05 -6.45
CA MET A 283 14.57 -6.73 -7.66
C MET A 283 13.83 -8.04 -7.93
N ASP A 284 13.62 -8.86 -6.89
CA ASP A 284 12.92 -10.13 -7.02
C ASP A 284 11.46 -9.92 -7.44
N ILE A 285 10.78 -8.89 -6.91
CA ILE A 285 9.42 -8.53 -7.32
C ILE A 285 9.38 -8.10 -8.79
N MET A 286 10.35 -7.30 -9.24
CA MET A 286 10.40 -6.88 -10.65
C MET A 286 10.58 -8.06 -11.60
N GLU A 287 11.42 -9.03 -11.22
CA GLU A 287 11.61 -10.27 -11.99
C GLU A 287 10.32 -11.09 -12.01
N ASP A 288 9.64 -11.25 -10.87
CA ASP A 288 8.32 -11.93 -10.77
C ASP A 288 7.20 -11.25 -11.58
N CYS A 289 7.35 -9.97 -11.93
CA CYS A 289 6.38 -9.17 -12.68
C CYS A 289 6.74 -9.04 -14.17
N ASP A 290 7.72 -9.77 -14.68
CA ASP A 290 8.24 -9.62 -16.05
C ASP A 290 8.58 -8.15 -16.39
N GLU A 291 9.08 -7.40 -15.41
CA GLU A 291 9.41 -5.96 -15.53
C GLU A 291 8.22 -5.02 -15.81
N LYS A 292 6.98 -5.51 -15.73
CA LYS A 292 5.75 -4.71 -15.83
C LYS A 292 5.46 -4.03 -14.49
N VAL A 293 6.23 -3.00 -14.20
CA VAL A 293 6.13 -2.21 -12.96
C VAL A 293 5.96 -0.73 -13.27
N ASN A 294 5.21 -0.04 -12.43
CA ASN A 294 5.16 1.42 -12.41
C ASN A 294 6.49 1.95 -11.83
N TRP A 295 7.25 2.65 -12.67
CA TRP A 295 8.60 3.10 -12.32
C TRP A 295 8.59 4.21 -11.26
N ARG A 296 7.51 4.97 -11.11
CA ARG A 296 7.36 5.95 -10.03
C ARG A 296 7.40 5.26 -8.67
N TYR A 297 6.54 4.27 -8.46
CA TYR A 297 6.46 3.57 -7.18
C TYR A 297 7.67 2.67 -6.94
N THR A 298 8.23 2.10 -8.01
CA THR A 298 9.47 1.33 -7.94
C THR A 298 10.63 2.19 -7.44
N LEU A 299 10.81 3.39 -8.01
CA LEU A 299 11.89 4.30 -7.57
C LEU A 299 11.61 4.93 -6.21
N ALA A 300 10.35 5.21 -5.85
CA ALA A 300 9.98 5.61 -4.50
C ALA A 300 10.34 4.51 -3.47
N ALA A 301 10.11 3.24 -3.79
CA ALA A 301 10.51 2.12 -2.95
C ALA A 301 12.04 2.00 -2.82
N VAL A 302 12.80 2.21 -3.91
CA VAL A 302 14.26 2.26 -3.88
C VAL A 302 14.75 3.43 -2.99
N ALA A 303 14.15 4.60 -3.11
CA ALA A 303 14.47 5.77 -2.30
C ALA A 303 14.31 5.51 -0.80
N VAL A 304 13.13 5.01 -0.39
CA VAL A 304 12.84 4.75 1.02
C VAL A 304 13.65 3.57 1.55
N SER A 305 13.79 2.48 0.80
CA SER A 305 14.61 1.33 1.23
C SER A 305 16.07 1.71 1.47
N THR A 306 16.63 2.62 0.67
CA THR A 306 17.99 3.14 0.85
C THR A 306 18.13 3.88 2.17
N ASN A 307 17.08 4.60 2.59
CA ASN A 307 17.10 5.39 3.82
C ASN A 307 16.78 4.59 5.09
N GLU A 308 15.89 3.60 5.01
CA GLU A 308 15.47 2.78 6.16
C GLU A 308 16.46 1.66 6.49
N SER A 309 17.25 1.22 5.52
CA SER A 309 18.32 0.25 5.77
C SER A 309 19.38 0.88 6.68
N GLY A 310 19.55 0.37 7.91
CA GLY A 310 20.60 0.83 8.84
C GLY A 310 22.03 0.76 8.29
N SER A 311 22.21 0.04 7.18
CA SER A 311 23.43 -0.18 6.39
C SER A 311 23.35 0.43 4.98
N GLY A 312 22.43 1.37 4.72
CA GLY A 312 21.99 1.82 3.38
C GLY A 312 23.07 1.95 2.30
N GLY A 313 24.21 2.58 2.60
CA GLY A 313 25.31 2.72 1.65
C GLY A 313 26.05 1.42 1.26
N GLU A 314 26.10 0.41 2.12
CA GLU A 314 26.74 -0.89 1.79
C GLU A 314 25.81 -1.75 0.92
N HIS A 315 24.52 -1.81 1.28
CA HIS A 315 23.54 -2.59 0.52
C HIS A 315 23.30 -1.97 -0.88
N ALA A 316 23.33 -0.64 -0.96
CA ALA A 316 23.34 0.12 -2.21
C ALA A 316 24.47 -0.31 -3.17
N LYS A 317 25.69 -0.40 -2.64
CA LYS A 317 26.87 -0.80 -3.42
C LYS A 317 26.76 -2.26 -3.87
N ASP A 318 26.26 -3.14 -3.02
CA ASP A 318 26.09 -4.55 -3.34
C ASP A 318 25.04 -4.76 -4.44
N VAL A 319 23.90 -4.07 -4.38
CA VAL A 319 22.87 -4.18 -5.42
C VAL A 319 23.34 -3.60 -6.75
N THR A 320 23.91 -2.39 -6.75
CA THR A 320 24.43 -1.80 -7.99
C THR A 320 25.54 -2.65 -8.60
N SER A 321 26.39 -3.26 -7.77
CA SER A 321 27.39 -4.23 -8.23
C SER A 321 26.76 -5.50 -8.80
N THR A 322 25.69 -6.01 -8.18
CA THR A 322 24.96 -7.22 -8.63
C THR A 322 24.29 -6.98 -9.98
N LEU A 323 23.60 -5.85 -10.16
CA LEU A 323 22.97 -5.46 -11.42
C LEU A 323 24.00 -5.30 -12.55
N LEU A 324 25.14 -4.67 -12.26
CA LEU A 324 26.26 -4.59 -13.22
C LEU A 324 26.80 -5.96 -13.57
N GLN A 325 27.03 -6.83 -12.58
CA GLN A 325 27.49 -8.19 -12.83
C GLN A 325 26.51 -8.99 -13.68
N GLN A 326 25.20 -8.85 -13.44
CA GLN A 326 24.15 -9.47 -14.25
C GLN A 326 24.21 -8.97 -15.69
N TYR A 327 24.35 -7.66 -15.91
CA TYR A 327 24.56 -7.09 -17.24
C TYR A 327 25.80 -7.67 -17.92
N PHE A 328 26.94 -7.77 -17.23
CA PHE A 328 28.14 -8.35 -17.84
C PHE A 328 28.01 -9.85 -18.12
N LYS A 329 27.25 -10.60 -17.33
CA LYS A 329 27.00 -12.02 -17.57
C LYS A 329 26.06 -12.21 -18.77
N ARG A 330 25.02 -11.39 -18.88
CA ARG A 330 24.00 -11.43 -19.94
C ARG A 330 23.69 -10.00 -20.41
N PRO A 331 24.42 -9.49 -21.42
CA PRO A 331 24.29 -8.12 -21.86
C PRO A 331 22.93 -7.89 -22.54
N LYS A 332 22.00 -7.27 -21.81
CA LYS A 332 20.75 -6.73 -22.33
C LYS A 332 20.76 -5.22 -22.09
N PRO A 333 20.47 -4.36 -23.10
CA PRO A 333 20.41 -2.91 -22.92
C PRO A 333 19.54 -2.50 -21.73
N LEU A 334 18.36 -3.10 -21.61
CA LEU A 334 17.41 -2.81 -20.53
C LEU A 334 18.00 -3.05 -19.14
N ASN A 335 18.83 -4.09 -18.94
CA ASN A 335 19.48 -4.34 -17.65
C ASN A 335 20.46 -3.23 -17.25
N LEU A 336 21.15 -2.65 -18.23
CA LEU A 336 22.04 -1.51 -17.99
C LEU A 336 21.25 -0.23 -17.71
N VAL A 337 20.17 0.02 -18.46
CA VAL A 337 19.26 1.15 -18.21
C VAL A 337 18.72 1.10 -16.78
N LYS A 338 18.23 -0.07 -16.33
CA LYS A 338 17.77 -0.29 -14.95
C LYS A 338 18.87 -0.05 -13.92
N CYS A 339 20.05 -0.60 -14.17
CA CYS A 339 21.17 -0.47 -13.25
C CYS A 339 21.59 0.99 -13.03
N LEU A 340 21.70 1.77 -14.11
CA LEU A 340 22.05 3.19 -14.05
C LEU A 340 20.96 3.99 -13.34
N LEU A 341 19.69 3.69 -13.62
CA LEU A 341 18.55 4.34 -12.98
C LEU A 341 18.52 4.08 -11.47
N PHE A 342 18.71 2.82 -11.04
CA PHE A 342 18.76 2.46 -9.62
C PHE A 342 19.95 3.08 -8.92
N ALA A 343 21.13 3.04 -9.54
CA ALA A 343 22.31 3.68 -8.96
C ALA A 343 22.05 5.17 -8.70
N ARG A 344 21.45 5.90 -9.65
CA ARG A 344 21.06 7.30 -9.42
C ARG A 344 20.11 7.44 -8.26
N GLN A 345 19.03 6.66 -8.23
CA GLN A 345 18.02 6.80 -7.19
C GLN A 345 18.64 6.63 -5.81
N ILE A 346 19.48 5.62 -5.66
CA ILE A 346 20.18 5.33 -4.43
C ILE A 346 21.11 6.50 -4.06
N TYR A 347 22.02 6.90 -4.96
CA TYR A 347 23.04 7.92 -4.67
C TYR A 347 22.51 9.36 -4.70
N MET A 348 21.22 9.55 -4.96
CA MET A 348 20.47 10.79 -4.76
C MET A 348 19.99 10.97 -3.31
N GLU A 349 19.88 9.88 -2.55
CA GLU A 349 19.41 9.90 -1.17
C GLU A 349 20.55 10.24 -0.20
N GLU A 350 20.25 11.02 0.83
CA GLU A 350 21.25 11.57 1.76
C GLU A 350 22.08 10.49 2.47
N LYS A 351 21.50 9.31 2.72
CA LYS A 351 22.17 8.20 3.43
C LYS A 351 23.09 7.35 2.56
N ALA A 352 23.23 7.63 1.26
CA ALA A 352 24.08 6.85 0.36
C ALA A 352 25.60 7.01 0.60
N LYS A 353 26.02 7.95 1.47
CA LYS A 353 27.41 8.27 1.88
C LYS A 353 28.35 8.78 0.78
N ILE A 354 28.10 8.41 -0.49
CA ILE A 354 28.80 8.93 -1.67
C ILE A 354 27.77 9.46 -2.66
N ASP A 355 28.18 10.42 -3.48
CA ASP A 355 27.34 10.94 -4.56
C ASP A 355 27.42 10.07 -5.82
N TYR A 356 26.47 10.28 -6.73
CA TYR A 356 26.43 9.56 -8.00
C TYR A 356 27.71 9.75 -8.83
N SER A 357 28.35 10.93 -8.75
CA SER A 357 29.61 11.21 -9.46
C SER A 357 30.75 10.31 -8.99
N ALA A 358 30.91 10.17 -7.67
CA ALA A 358 31.89 9.28 -7.06
C ALA A 358 31.61 7.81 -7.40
N TRP A 359 30.35 7.37 -7.34
CA TRP A 359 29.97 6.03 -7.77
C TRP A 359 30.28 5.79 -9.25
N TYR A 360 29.91 6.72 -10.14
CA TYR A 360 30.14 6.57 -11.58
C TYR A 360 31.64 6.51 -11.90
N SER A 361 32.43 7.38 -11.27
CA SER A 361 33.90 7.41 -11.43
C SER A 361 34.57 6.13 -10.93
N THR A 362 34.14 5.60 -9.78
CA THR A 362 34.69 4.34 -9.25
C THR A 362 34.24 3.11 -10.06
N THR A 363 33.07 3.18 -10.68
CA THR A 363 32.47 2.08 -11.45
C THR A 363 32.99 2.01 -12.88
N PHE A 364 33.08 3.14 -13.58
CA PHE A 364 33.42 3.22 -15.01
C PHE A 364 34.71 4.00 -15.31
N GLY A 365 35.27 4.70 -14.32
CA GLY A 365 36.43 5.55 -14.50
C GLY A 365 37.76 4.79 -14.60
N SER A 366 38.86 5.55 -14.73
CA SER A 366 40.22 5.02 -14.93
C SER A 366 40.76 4.16 -13.78
N ARG A 367 40.22 4.32 -12.57
CA ARG A 367 40.58 3.50 -11.38
C ARG A 367 39.72 2.24 -11.25
N SER A 368 38.73 2.07 -12.12
CA SER A 368 37.83 0.92 -12.08
C SER A 368 38.47 -0.34 -12.67
N ASN A 369 38.01 -1.51 -12.24
CA ASN A 369 38.33 -2.77 -12.91
C ASN A 369 37.45 -3.03 -14.14
N PHE A 370 36.69 -2.02 -14.59
CA PHE A 370 35.72 -2.12 -15.68
C PHE A 370 36.38 -2.57 -16.97
N LYS A 371 37.46 -1.90 -17.38
CA LYS A 371 38.21 -2.23 -18.61
C LYS A 371 38.76 -3.65 -18.62
N ARG A 372 39.21 -4.17 -17.47
CA ARG A 372 39.70 -5.56 -17.37
C ARG A 372 38.59 -6.59 -17.52
N LYS A 373 37.34 -6.23 -17.20
CA LYS A 373 36.17 -7.14 -17.23
C LYS A 373 35.28 -6.96 -18.45
N CYS A 374 35.39 -5.83 -19.15
CA CYS A 374 34.51 -5.44 -20.25
C CYS A 374 35.15 -5.75 -21.60
N SER A 375 34.58 -6.69 -22.36
CA SER A 375 34.99 -6.95 -23.74
C SER A 375 34.58 -5.80 -24.67
N GLU A 376 35.21 -5.69 -25.83
CA GLU A 376 34.85 -4.70 -26.86
C GLU A 376 33.36 -4.72 -27.19
N THR A 377 32.76 -5.90 -27.34
CA THR A 377 31.32 -6.05 -27.61
C THR A 377 30.45 -5.49 -26.49
N LYS A 378 30.79 -5.78 -25.22
CA LYS A 378 30.05 -5.27 -24.06
C LYS A 378 30.22 -3.76 -23.92
N PHE A 379 31.41 -3.25 -24.26
CA PHE A 379 31.69 -1.82 -24.28
C PHE A 379 30.88 -1.09 -25.36
N LYS A 380 30.84 -1.64 -26.58
CA LYS A 380 30.00 -1.12 -27.66
C LYS A 380 28.53 -1.05 -27.25
N LEU A 381 28.02 -2.10 -26.59
CA LEU A 381 26.67 -2.12 -26.06
C LEU A 381 26.44 -1.05 -24.98
N LEU A 382 27.35 -0.93 -24.01
CA LEU A 382 27.32 0.13 -22.99
C LEU A 382 27.21 1.51 -23.65
N MET A 383 28.10 1.80 -24.60
CA MET A 383 28.13 3.09 -25.27
C MET A 383 26.85 3.35 -26.07
N SER A 384 26.31 2.33 -26.76
CA SER A 384 25.03 2.45 -27.46
C SER A 384 23.89 2.80 -26.49
N THR A 385 23.81 2.12 -25.35
CA THR A 385 22.79 2.40 -24.33
C THR A 385 22.97 3.79 -23.71
N LEU A 386 24.19 4.21 -23.40
CA LEU A 386 24.46 5.55 -22.89
C LEU A 386 24.08 6.64 -23.89
N ILE A 387 24.36 6.43 -25.19
CA ILE A 387 23.98 7.34 -26.27
C ILE A 387 22.45 7.47 -26.38
N GLU A 388 21.72 6.36 -26.32
CA GLU A 388 20.25 6.34 -26.33
C GLU A 388 19.65 7.14 -25.15
N LEU A 389 20.28 7.05 -23.98
CA LEU A 389 19.80 7.74 -22.79
C LEU A 389 19.97 9.26 -22.83
N VAL A 390 20.94 9.80 -23.59
CA VAL A 390 21.30 11.25 -23.60
C VAL A 390 20.08 12.18 -23.69
N GLN A 391 19.06 11.83 -24.47
CA GLN A 391 17.88 12.66 -24.66
C GLN A 391 16.98 12.79 -23.41
N TYR A 392 17.00 11.77 -22.54
CA TYR A 392 16.21 11.68 -21.31
C TYR A 392 16.97 12.17 -20.06
N GLU A 393 18.25 12.47 -20.21
CA GLU A 393 19.13 12.80 -19.10
C GLU A 393 18.94 14.25 -18.61
N SER A 394 18.98 14.43 -17.29
CA SER A 394 19.01 15.76 -16.70
C SER A 394 20.36 16.44 -16.94
N LYS A 395 20.36 17.78 -16.86
CA LYS A 395 21.57 18.59 -17.02
C LYS A 395 22.70 18.17 -16.07
N ASP A 396 22.37 17.83 -14.83
CA ASP A 396 23.37 17.51 -13.82
C ASP A 396 24.00 16.13 -14.03
N TYR A 397 23.21 15.13 -14.43
CA TYR A 397 23.75 13.82 -14.79
C TYR A 397 24.57 13.86 -16.09
N LEU A 398 24.15 14.65 -17.09
CA LEU A 398 24.94 14.86 -18.31
C LEU A 398 26.28 15.53 -18.02
N LYS A 399 26.34 16.49 -17.09
CA LYS A 399 27.61 17.10 -16.68
C LYS A 399 28.56 16.07 -16.05
N VAL A 400 28.04 15.20 -15.18
CA VAL A 400 28.82 14.11 -14.57
C VAL A 400 29.34 13.16 -15.66
N GLN A 401 28.46 12.69 -16.55
CA GLN A 401 28.83 11.77 -17.63
C GLN A 401 29.82 12.38 -18.63
N HIS A 402 29.67 13.67 -18.99
CA HIS A 402 30.58 14.37 -19.90
C HIS A 402 31.95 14.61 -19.26
N SER A 403 31.98 15.01 -17.98
CA SER A 403 33.22 15.36 -17.27
C SER A 403 34.05 14.15 -16.89
N LEU A 404 33.43 13.03 -16.53
CA LEU A 404 34.16 11.83 -16.13
C LEU A 404 34.79 11.11 -17.33
N SER A 405 35.99 10.57 -17.11
CA SER A 405 36.72 9.81 -18.12
C SER A 405 36.35 8.33 -18.03
N LEU A 406 35.69 7.81 -19.07
CA LEU A 406 35.43 6.38 -19.23
C LEU A 406 36.70 5.67 -19.69
N ASP A 407 37.05 4.54 -19.09
CA ASP A 407 38.20 3.74 -19.55
C ASP A 407 37.75 2.73 -20.61
N ALA A 408 38.14 2.97 -21.87
CA ALA A 408 37.77 2.13 -23.01
C ALA A 408 38.76 0.99 -23.29
N PRO A 409 38.27 -0.16 -23.80
CA PRO A 409 39.09 -1.12 -24.53
C PRO A 409 39.82 -0.49 -25.73
N LEU A 410 40.89 -1.14 -26.18
CA LEU A 410 41.62 -0.73 -27.38
C LEU A 410 40.66 -0.57 -28.56
N MET A 411 40.86 0.46 -29.39
CA MET A 411 40.00 0.83 -30.53
C MET A 411 38.59 1.36 -30.21
N CYS A 412 38.15 1.46 -28.95
CA CYS A 412 36.81 1.98 -28.62
C CYS A 412 36.77 3.48 -28.26
N ASN A 413 37.92 4.18 -28.25
CA ASN A 413 37.98 5.59 -27.84
C ASN A 413 37.10 6.51 -28.69
N TYR A 414 36.88 6.20 -29.97
CA TYR A 414 36.00 6.97 -30.84
C TYR A 414 34.54 6.99 -30.34
N LEU A 415 34.07 5.92 -29.69
CA LEU A 415 32.73 5.84 -29.11
C LEU A 415 32.58 6.81 -27.94
N ILE A 416 33.60 6.91 -27.07
CA ILE A 416 33.64 7.87 -25.98
C ILE A 416 33.59 9.29 -26.53
N HIS A 417 34.41 9.59 -27.55
CA HIS A 417 34.41 10.91 -28.18
C HIS A 417 33.04 11.26 -28.78
N ASN A 418 32.40 10.32 -29.48
CA ASN A 418 31.05 10.53 -30.01
C ASN A 418 30.03 10.80 -28.89
N TYR A 419 30.02 9.96 -27.85
CA TYR A 419 29.15 10.13 -26.70
C TYR A 419 29.35 11.48 -26.00
N LYS A 420 30.60 11.89 -25.73
CA LYS A 420 30.89 13.19 -25.13
C LYS A 420 30.45 14.37 -26.01
N SER A 421 30.59 14.25 -27.33
CA SER A 421 30.07 15.26 -28.27
C SER A 421 28.55 15.37 -28.19
N LEU A 422 27.82 14.25 -28.10
CA LEU A 422 26.37 14.23 -27.92
C LEU A 422 25.94 14.83 -26.58
N CYS A 423 26.59 14.46 -25.48
CA CYS A 423 26.32 15.07 -24.17
C CYS A 423 26.54 16.58 -24.22
N ARG A 424 27.60 17.06 -24.86
CA ARG A 424 27.89 18.49 -25.00
C ARG A 424 26.83 19.21 -25.82
N ALA A 425 26.42 18.63 -26.96
CA ALA A 425 25.35 19.19 -27.79
C ALA A 425 24.05 19.30 -26.99
N ARG A 426 23.67 18.24 -26.27
CA ARG A 426 22.48 18.23 -25.43
C ARG A 426 22.55 19.23 -24.27
N LEU A 427 23.70 19.38 -23.63
CA LEU A 427 23.90 20.40 -22.60
C LEU A 427 23.71 21.82 -23.16
N GLN A 428 24.23 22.11 -24.35
CA GLN A 428 24.01 23.40 -25.02
C GLN A 428 22.55 23.63 -25.40
N GLU A 429 21.83 22.60 -25.83
CA GLU A 429 20.38 22.68 -26.08
C GLU A 429 19.61 23.02 -24.79
N LEU A 430 19.92 22.33 -23.69
CA LEU A 430 19.29 22.58 -22.38
C LEU A 430 19.64 23.97 -21.82
N ASP A 431 20.81 24.52 -22.16
CA ASP A 431 21.21 25.89 -21.81
C ASP A 431 20.46 26.96 -22.63
N LYS A 432 20.26 26.71 -23.94
CA LYS A 432 19.63 27.65 -24.88
C LYS A 432 18.11 27.62 -24.85
N SER A 433 17.53 26.48 -24.49
CA SER A 433 16.10 26.30 -24.31
C SER A 433 15.83 25.77 -22.91
N PRO A 434 15.90 26.65 -21.88
CA PRO A 434 15.32 26.34 -20.58
C PRO A 434 13.88 25.84 -20.75
N SER A 435 13.20 26.35 -21.77
CA SER A 435 11.85 25.98 -22.22
C SER A 435 11.65 24.49 -22.53
N VAL A 436 12.67 23.70 -22.88
CA VAL A 436 12.49 22.23 -23.06
C VAL A 436 12.46 21.52 -21.71
N ASN A 437 13.28 21.98 -20.77
CA ASN A 437 13.18 21.58 -19.36
C ASN A 437 11.85 22.08 -18.76
N TYR A 438 11.42 23.29 -19.10
CA TYR A 438 10.13 23.84 -18.65
C TYR A 438 8.92 23.25 -19.37
N CYS A 439 9.00 22.81 -20.62
CA CYS A 439 7.91 22.16 -21.34
C CYS A 439 7.72 20.73 -20.86
N ASN A 440 8.81 20.03 -20.56
CA ASN A 440 8.75 18.80 -19.78
C ASN A 440 8.14 19.14 -18.42
N VAL A 441 8.72 20.02 -17.59
CA VAL A 441 8.12 20.43 -16.29
C VAL A 441 6.66 20.90 -16.39
N LYS A 442 6.22 21.52 -17.50
CA LYS A 442 4.85 22.01 -17.75
C LYS A 442 3.89 20.88 -18.09
N VAL A 443 4.28 19.93 -18.93
CA VAL A 443 3.54 18.67 -19.15
C VAL A 443 3.56 17.81 -17.88
N ASN A 444 4.67 17.81 -17.14
CA ASN A 444 4.89 17.10 -15.88
C ASN A 444 3.98 17.64 -14.77
N ILE A 445 3.79 18.96 -14.68
CA ILE A 445 2.88 19.58 -13.71
C ILE A 445 1.43 19.38 -14.14
N LEU A 446 1.10 19.48 -15.43
CA LEU A 446 -0.24 19.22 -15.94
C LEU A 446 -0.68 17.78 -15.67
N HIS A 447 0.14 16.79 -16.01
CA HIS A 447 -0.13 15.37 -15.76
C HIS A 447 -0.25 15.08 -14.25
N MET A 448 0.63 15.67 -13.45
CA MET A 448 0.59 15.52 -11.99
C MET A 448 -0.66 16.18 -11.38
N MET A 449 -1.12 17.33 -11.90
CA MET A 449 -2.31 18.05 -11.43
C MET A 449 -3.63 17.46 -11.91
N THR A 450 -3.65 16.78 -13.06
CA THR A 450 -4.84 16.10 -13.58
C THR A 450 -5.01 14.71 -12.95
N GLU A 451 -3.92 14.04 -12.55
CA GLU A 451 -3.98 12.69 -11.98
C GLU A 451 -3.85 12.62 -10.46
N SER A 452 -3.23 13.62 -9.81
CA SER A 452 -3.52 13.86 -8.40
C SER A 452 -4.89 14.52 -8.34
N VAL A 453 -5.83 13.92 -7.60
CA VAL A 453 -7.27 14.25 -7.49
C VAL A 453 -7.56 15.70 -7.04
N ARG A 454 -6.57 16.58 -7.02
CA ARG A 454 -6.61 17.94 -6.48
C ARG A 454 -7.25 18.97 -7.42
N ILE A 455 -7.27 18.76 -8.75
CA ILE A 455 -7.86 19.72 -9.68
C ILE A 455 -8.77 18.99 -10.69
N GLY A 456 -10.09 19.03 -10.46
CA GLY A 456 -11.05 18.73 -11.52
C GLY A 456 -10.89 19.75 -12.65
N ARG A 457 -10.72 19.27 -13.90
CA ARG A 457 -10.45 20.00 -15.16
C ARG A 457 -9.79 21.39 -14.97
N PRO A 458 -8.48 21.56 -15.25
CA PRO A 458 -7.82 22.85 -15.06
C PRO A 458 -8.53 23.96 -15.83
N SER A 459 -8.89 25.05 -15.15
CA SER A 459 -9.63 26.16 -15.75
C SER A 459 -8.83 26.79 -16.90
N ALA A 460 -9.53 27.30 -17.91
CA ALA A 460 -8.91 27.94 -19.07
C ALA A 460 -7.94 29.09 -18.68
N ILE A 461 -8.25 29.79 -17.57
CA ILE A 461 -7.41 30.84 -16.98
C ILE A 461 -6.06 30.28 -16.51
N LEU A 462 -6.07 29.12 -15.86
CA LEU A 462 -4.85 28.47 -15.36
C LEU A 462 -3.98 27.97 -16.52
N VAL A 463 -4.62 27.40 -17.54
CA VAL A 463 -3.96 27.01 -18.79
C VAL A 463 -3.34 28.25 -19.47
N ASN A 464 -3.98 29.41 -19.41
CA ASN A 464 -3.48 30.64 -20.02
C ASN A 464 -2.31 31.27 -19.22
N ILE A 465 -2.41 31.34 -17.89
CA ILE A 465 -1.31 31.79 -17.00
C ILE A 465 -0.09 30.87 -17.15
N MET A 466 -0.31 29.55 -17.19
CA MET A 466 0.75 28.56 -17.45
C MET A 466 1.32 28.63 -18.87
N LYS A 467 0.53 29.08 -19.86
CA LYS A 467 1.00 29.23 -21.24
C LYS A 467 1.89 30.47 -21.41
N ASN A 468 1.51 31.58 -20.79
CA ASN A 468 2.08 32.88 -21.12
C ASN A 468 2.93 33.50 -20.00
N GLN A 469 2.87 33.00 -18.75
CA GLN A 469 3.51 33.62 -17.57
C GLN A 469 4.17 32.59 -16.63
N THR A 470 5.09 31.80 -17.19
CA THR A 470 5.72 30.62 -16.56
C THR A 470 6.50 30.91 -15.28
N GLU A 471 7.27 32.01 -15.21
CA GLU A 471 8.06 32.36 -14.02
C GLU A 471 7.17 32.75 -12.83
N GLN A 472 6.09 33.49 -13.08
CA GLN A 472 5.15 33.89 -12.02
C GLN A 472 4.37 32.69 -11.48
N PHE A 473 3.98 31.75 -12.34
CA PHE A 473 3.36 30.50 -11.90
C PHE A 473 4.28 29.69 -10.97
N GLN A 474 5.56 29.55 -11.31
CA GLN A 474 6.52 28.79 -10.51
C GLN A 474 6.90 29.47 -9.18
N CYS A 475 6.98 30.80 -9.14
CA CYS A 475 7.40 31.54 -7.94
C CYS A 475 6.25 31.88 -6.99
N ILE A 476 5.01 32.04 -7.50
CA ILE A 476 3.88 32.56 -6.72
C ILE A 476 2.81 31.48 -6.52
N VAL A 477 2.43 30.77 -7.58
CA VAL A 477 1.26 29.86 -7.56
C VAL A 477 1.66 28.45 -7.11
N LEU A 478 2.75 27.91 -7.64
CA LEU A 478 3.22 26.55 -7.35
C LEU A 478 3.54 26.32 -5.86
N PRO A 479 4.21 27.23 -5.13
CA PRO A 479 4.43 27.05 -3.70
C PRO A 479 3.12 27.05 -2.91
N GLN A 480 2.13 27.86 -3.29
CA GLN A 480 0.85 27.93 -2.59
C GLN A 480 -0.06 26.72 -2.85
N LEU A 481 -0.02 26.13 -4.05
CA LEU A 481 -0.69 24.87 -4.36
C LEU A 481 -0.08 23.66 -3.62
N MET A 482 1.21 23.74 -3.27
CA MET A 482 1.91 22.69 -2.52
C MET A 482 1.73 22.83 -1.00
N ILE A 483 1.34 24.00 -0.50
CA ILE A 483 1.18 24.30 0.93
C ILE A 483 -0.25 24.04 1.45
N ASN A 484 -1.29 24.23 0.62
CA ASN A 484 -2.68 24.16 1.12
C ASN A 484 -3.21 22.72 1.21
N THR A 485 -3.65 22.36 2.42
CA THR A 485 -4.17 21.05 2.84
C THR A 485 -5.70 20.93 2.75
N GLU A 486 -6.41 21.88 2.12
CA GLU A 486 -7.86 21.77 2.00
C GLU A 486 -8.27 20.93 0.78
N PRO A 487 -9.15 19.94 0.97
CA PRO A 487 -9.58 19.07 -0.09
C PRO A 487 -10.66 19.79 -0.90
N TYR A 488 -10.48 19.91 -2.22
CA TYR A 488 -11.50 20.32 -3.19
C TYR A 488 -11.79 21.82 -3.41
N LEU A 489 -10.79 22.70 -3.33
CA LEU A 489 -10.92 24.03 -3.97
C LEU A 489 -10.42 23.96 -5.41
N THR A 490 -11.31 24.24 -6.38
CA THR A 490 -10.86 24.49 -7.75
C THR A 490 -9.97 25.75 -7.74
N VAL A 491 -8.92 25.78 -8.54
CA VAL A 491 -7.99 26.94 -8.50
C VAL A 491 -8.69 28.26 -8.86
N LYS A 492 -9.83 28.19 -9.55
CA LYS A 492 -10.74 29.33 -9.77
C LYS A 492 -11.23 29.92 -8.43
N GLN A 493 -11.63 29.10 -7.46
CA GLN A 493 -12.01 29.56 -6.11
C GLN A 493 -10.82 30.06 -5.31
N MET A 494 -9.65 29.43 -5.41
CA MET A 494 -8.42 29.93 -4.77
C MET A 494 -8.00 31.32 -5.26
N LEU A 495 -8.26 31.63 -6.54
CA LEU A 495 -7.98 32.93 -7.15
C LEU A 495 -9.10 33.95 -6.88
N VAL A 496 -10.37 33.52 -6.79
CA VAL A 496 -11.54 34.39 -6.56
C VAL A 496 -11.68 34.80 -5.10
N ASP A 497 -11.30 33.95 -4.13
CA ASP A 497 -11.44 34.23 -2.70
C ASP A 497 -10.47 35.29 -2.16
N GLY A 498 -9.66 35.92 -3.01
CA GLY A 498 -8.95 37.17 -2.72
C GLY A 498 -7.94 37.11 -1.57
N LYS A 499 -7.65 35.93 -1.01
CA LYS A 499 -6.87 35.84 0.23
C LYS A 499 -5.36 35.95 0.04
N TYR A 500 -4.79 35.72 -1.15
CA TYR A 500 -3.32 35.73 -1.29
C TYR A 500 -2.72 36.29 -2.60
N ILE A 501 -3.53 36.77 -3.55
CA ILE A 501 -3.03 37.53 -4.69
C ILE A 501 -3.94 38.76 -4.87
N SER A 502 -3.44 39.95 -4.55
CA SER A 502 -4.09 41.20 -4.95
C SER A 502 -4.13 41.21 -6.48
N LEU A 503 -5.33 41.22 -7.05
CA LEU A 503 -5.60 41.36 -8.49
C LEU A 503 -4.90 42.59 -9.09
N ASP A 504 -4.58 43.58 -8.26
CA ASP A 504 -3.86 44.79 -8.66
C ASP A 504 -2.43 44.51 -9.12
N LYS A 505 -1.82 43.38 -8.72
CA LYS A 505 -0.51 42.94 -9.25
C LYS A 505 -0.59 42.17 -10.57
N ILE A 506 -1.78 41.75 -10.99
CA ILE A 506 -2.03 41.11 -12.29
C ILE A 506 -2.49 42.15 -13.33
N ASN A 507 -3.04 43.29 -12.89
CA ASN A 507 -3.53 44.36 -13.77
C ASN A 507 -2.47 45.07 -14.63
N ASP A 508 -1.17 44.88 -14.39
CA ASP A 508 -0.11 45.33 -15.31
C ASP A 508 0.02 44.42 -16.56
N VAL A 509 -0.79 43.36 -16.65
CA VAL A 509 -0.86 42.46 -17.79
C VAL A 509 -2.13 42.79 -18.56
N ASN A 510 -1.97 43.33 -19.77
CA ASN A 510 -3.05 43.59 -20.73
C ASN A 510 -3.92 42.34 -20.92
N LEU A 511 -5.06 42.30 -20.23
CA LEU A 511 -6.06 41.22 -20.24
C LEU A 511 -7.11 41.36 -21.35
N GLU A 512 -6.91 42.28 -22.30
CA GLU A 512 -7.86 42.51 -23.41
C GLU A 512 -7.95 41.35 -24.44
N LEU A 513 -7.18 40.27 -24.28
CA LEU A 513 -7.22 39.11 -25.20
C LEU A 513 -7.85 37.84 -24.61
N ALA A 514 -8.40 37.88 -23.39
CA ALA A 514 -9.26 36.81 -22.90
C ALA A 514 -10.71 37.09 -23.29
N GLN A 515 -11.06 36.84 -24.56
CA GLN A 515 -12.46 36.63 -24.89
C GLN A 515 -12.97 35.47 -24.04
N ILE A 516 -13.94 35.80 -23.20
CA ILE A 516 -14.72 34.89 -22.38
C ILE A 516 -15.36 33.88 -23.36
N ILE A 517 -14.86 32.66 -23.38
CA ILE A 517 -15.63 31.51 -23.88
C ILE A 517 -16.59 31.19 -22.75
N GLU A 518 -17.77 31.79 -22.81
CA GLU A 518 -18.99 31.25 -22.20
C GLU A 518 -19.32 29.98 -22.98
N ASP A 519 -18.88 28.82 -22.49
CA ASP A 519 -19.46 27.54 -22.90
C ASP A 519 -20.62 27.26 -21.94
N ASP A 520 -21.81 27.60 -22.44
CA ASP A 520 -23.08 26.95 -22.16
C ASP A 520 -22.90 25.43 -22.34
N ASP A 521 -22.81 24.67 -21.24
CA ASP A 521 -23.09 23.24 -21.24
C ASP A 521 -23.52 22.79 -19.82
N ASP A 522 -24.44 23.57 -19.23
CA ASP A 522 -25.44 23.02 -18.31
C ASP A 522 -26.57 22.44 -19.16
N ASN A 523 -26.37 21.25 -19.72
CA ASN A 523 -27.44 20.31 -20.10
C ASN A 523 -26.84 19.07 -20.77
N LEU A 524 -26.74 17.96 -20.04
CA LEU A 524 -27.17 16.61 -20.46
C LEU A 524 -26.64 15.56 -19.46
N TYR A 525 -27.59 15.07 -18.63
CA TYR A 525 -27.66 13.80 -17.87
C TYR A 525 -26.42 13.18 -17.22
#